data_AF-A0AAE2D4R3-F1
#
_entry.id   AF-A0AAE2D4R3-F1
#
_cell.length_a   1.000
_cell.length_b   1.000
_cell.length_c   1.000
_cell.angle_alpha   90.00
_cell.angle_beta   90.00
_cell.angle_gamma   90.00
#
_symmetry.space_group_name_H-M   'P 1'
#
loop_
_entity.id
_entity.type
_entity.pdbx_description
1 polymer ?
#
loop_
_entity_poly.entity_id
_entity_poly.type
_entity_poly.pdbx_seq_one_letter_code
_entity_poly.pdbx_strand_id
1 'polypeptide(L)'
;MLLFQLSMENLESWKRPHETPTEWRIRRSFLEKNFDKLQPERLQCLSHCFTNVKLYQVTYPTKVMEEINALGEDVGDIDTPGQSKQTNISPIISSSVGVVESEKEEQVS
;
A
#
# COMPACT_ATOMS: atom_id res chain seq x y z
N MET A 1 9.14 10.99 -25.98
CA MET A 1 10.43 10.61 -25.36
C MET A 1 10.98 11.67 -24.40
N LEU A 2 10.89 12.99 -24.68
CA LEU A 2 11.45 14.02 -23.78
C LEU A 2 10.75 14.13 -22.39
N LEU A 3 9.45 13.87 -22.30
CA LEU A 3 8.69 13.94 -21.02
C LEU A 3 9.14 12.87 -20.01
N PHE A 4 9.62 11.72 -20.47
CA PHE A 4 9.99 10.59 -19.61
C PHE A 4 11.34 10.79 -18.90
N GLN A 5 12.22 11.64 -19.46
CA GLN A 5 13.56 11.86 -18.92
C GLN A 5 13.57 12.98 -17.87
N LEU A 6 12.68 13.98 -18.01
CA LEU A 6 12.44 15.03 -17.01
C LEU A 6 11.77 14.50 -15.73
N SER A 7 11.03 13.39 -15.80
CA SER A 7 10.37 12.81 -14.62
C SER A 7 11.34 11.99 -13.74
N MET A 8 12.34 11.31 -14.32
CA MET A 8 13.25 10.45 -13.57
C MET A 8 14.19 11.20 -12.61
N GLU A 9 14.70 12.37 -13.00
CA GLU A 9 15.54 13.20 -12.11
C GLU A 9 14.74 13.75 -10.93
N ASN A 10 13.45 14.05 -11.14
CA ASN A 10 12.56 14.50 -10.07
C ASN A 10 12.24 13.39 -9.06
N LEU A 11 12.10 12.14 -9.49
CA LEU A 11 11.73 11.06 -8.59
C LEU A 11 12.83 10.70 -7.59
N GLU A 12 14.12 10.83 -7.94
CA GLU A 12 15.20 10.53 -6.99
C GLU A 12 15.15 11.46 -5.76
N SER A 13 14.69 12.70 -5.93
CA SER A 13 14.49 13.64 -4.82
C SER A 13 13.41 13.20 -3.83
N TRP A 14 12.52 12.27 -4.22
CA TRP A 14 11.46 11.75 -3.36
C TRP A 14 11.92 10.56 -2.52
N LYS A 15 13.11 10.00 -2.78
CA LYS A 15 13.67 8.92 -1.96
C LYS A 15 13.97 9.41 -0.55
N ARG A 16 13.61 8.61 0.47
CA ARG A 16 13.91 8.90 1.87
C ARG A 16 15.27 8.33 2.26
N PRO A 17 16.04 9.00 3.14
CA PRO A 17 17.34 8.50 3.59
C PRO A 17 17.29 7.14 4.29
N HIS A 18 16.16 6.81 4.91
CA HIS A 18 15.95 5.56 5.64
C HIS A 18 15.30 4.45 4.80
N GLU A 19 14.97 4.69 3.53
CA GLU A 19 14.50 3.62 2.65
C GLU A 19 15.64 2.68 2.29
N THR A 20 15.42 1.39 2.53
CA THR A 20 16.28 0.33 2.02
C THR A 20 16.27 0.32 0.49
N PRO A 21 17.32 -0.23 -0.16
CA PRO A 21 17.35 -0.38 -1.61
C PRO A 21 16.14 -1.15 -2.17
N THR A 22 15.63 -2.14 -1.42
CA THR A 22 14.45 -2.91 -1.81
C THR A 22 13.17 -2.07 -1.75
N GLU A 23 12.93 -1.35 -0.65
CA GLU A 23 11.77 -0.45 -0.54
C GLU A 23 11.78 0.59 -1.65
N TRP A 24 12.93 1.23 -1.89
CA TRP A 24 13.03 2.26 -2.92
C TRP A 24 12.77 1.69 -4.31
N ARG A 25 13.32 0.52 -4.64
CA ARG A 25 13.09 -0.13 -5.95
C ARG A 25 11.60 -0.38 -6.19
N ILE A 26 10.89 -0.93 -5.20
CA ILE A 26 9.45 -1.22 -5.32
C ILE A 26 8.65 0.08 -5.44
N ARG A 27 8.94 1.04 -4.56
CA ARG A 27 8.24 2.32 -4.54
C ARG A 27 8.44 3.10 -5.83
N ARG A 28 9.68 3.16 -6.32
CA ARG A 28 10.05 3.85 -7.56
C ARG A 28 9.31 3.27 -8.76
N SER A 29 9.21 1.95 -8.89
CA SER A 29 8.46 1.33 -9.99
C SER A 29 6.97 1.73 -9.96
N PHE A 30 6.37 1.86 -8.78
CA PHE A 30 5.01 2.37 -8.64
C PHE A 30 4.89 3.86 -9.02
N LEU A 31 5.86 4.68 -8.61
CA LEU A 31 5.92 6.10 -8.93
C LEU A 31 6.05 6.34 -10.44
N GLU A 32 6.96 5.63 -11.11
CA GLU A 32 7.22 5.76 -12.55
C GLU A 32 5.99 5.37 -13.38
N LYS A 33 5.32 4.26 -13.03
CA LYS A 33 4.12 3.79 -13.74
C LYS A 33 2.95 4.77 -13.65
N ASN A 34 2.85 5.50 -12.55
CA ASN A 34 1.66 6.29 -12.21
C ASN A 34 1.92 7.80 -12.17
N PHE A 35 3.11 8.25 -12.60
CA PHE A 35 3.55 9.64 -12.53
C PHE A 35 2.55 10.62 -13.17
N ASP A 36 2.06 10.28 -14.36
CA ASP A 36 1.15 11.14 -15.13
C ASP A 36 -0.33 10.94 -14.78
N LYS A 37 -0.66 10.00 -13.89
CA LYS A 37 -2.05 9.62 -13.55
C LYS A 37 -2.58 10.29 -12.30
N LEU A 38 -1.69 10.76 -11.43
CA LEU A 38 -2.02 11.21 -10.09
C LEU A 38 -1.33 12.53 -9.77
N GLN A 39 -1.96 13.33 -8.91
CA GLN A 39 -1.29 14.49 -8.32
C GLN A 39 -0.10 14.04 -7.46
N PRO A 40 1.00 14.83 -7.39
CA PRO A 40 2.21 14.45 -6.69
C PRO A 40 2.01 13.98 -5.24
N GLU A 41 1.17 14.66 -4.48
CA GLU A 41 0.90 14.35 -3.08
C GLU A 41 0.19 13.00 -2.93
N ARG A 42 -0.82 12.74 -3.80
CA ARG A 42 -1.54 11.47 -3.80
C ARG A 42 -0.65 10.33 -4.27
N LEU A 43 0.16 10.57 -5.29
CA LEU A 43 1.12 9.60 -5.83
C LEU A 43 2.14 9.19 -4.77
N GLN A 44 2.73 10.14 -4.04
CA GLN A 44 3.64 9.83 -2.94
C GLN A 44 2.95 9.00 -1.86
N CYS A 45 1.76 9.41 -1.42
CA CYS A 45 1.00 8.69 -0.41
C CYS A 45 0.72 7.22 -0.81
N LEU A 46 0.17 7.02 -2.01
CA LEU A 46 -0.16 5.68 -2.50
C LEU A 46 1.09 4.83 -2.76
N SER A 47 2.21 5.44 -3.19
CA SER A 47 3.46 4.71 -3.37
C SER A 47 3.96 4.09 -2.05
N HIS A 48 3.83 4.81 -0.93
CA HIS A 48 4.17 4.27 0.38
C HIS A 48 3.21 3.17 0.81
N CYS A 49 1.90 3.37 0.62
CA CYS A 49 0.92 2.34 0.96
C CYS A 49 1.15 1.06 0.13
N PHE A 50 1.46 1.18 -1.18
CA PHE A 50 1.79 0.04 -2.04
C PHE A 50 3.02 -0.72 -1.53
N THR A 51 4.11 -0.02 -1.24
CA THR A 51 5.33 -0.63 -0.69
C THR A 51 5.03 -1.37 0.61
N ASN A 52 4.22 -0.77 1.50
CA ASN A 52 3.87 -1.39 2.77
C ASN A 52 3.01 -2.64 2.60
N VAL A 53 2.03 -2.62 1.69
CA VAL A 53 1.23 -3.81 1.36
C VAL A 53 2.14 -4.91 0.80
N LYS A 54 3.03 -4.57 -0.14
CA LYS A 54 3.89 -5.54 -0.83
C LYS A 54 4.97 -6.16 0.06
N LEU A 55 5.61 -5.37 0.93
CA LEU A 55 6.72 -5.85 1.75
C LEU A 55 6.29 -6.32 3.14
N TYR A 56 5.31 -5.64 3.73
CA TYR A 56 4.93 -5.83 5.14
C TYR A 56 3.52 -6.42 5.31
N GLN A 57 2.81 -6.69 4.21
CA GLN A 57 1.48 -7.33 4.21
C GLN A 57 0.45 -6.61 5.08
N VAL A 58 0.61 -5.29 5.26
CA VAL A 58 -0.37 -4.49 5.98
C VAL A 58 -1.58 -4.22 5.10
N THR A 59 -2.71 -3.88 5.71
CA THR A 59 -3.94 -3.52 5.01
C THR A 59 -4.35 -2.08 5.32
N TYR A 60 -5.04 -1.47 4.37
CA TYR A 60 -5.59 -0.13 4.44
C TYR A 60 -7.12 -0.18 4.20
N PRO A 61 -7.86 0.93 4.41
CA PRO A 61 -9.28 0.98 4.09
C PRO A 61 -9.58 0.53 2.66
N THR A 62 -10.74 -0.10 2.44
CA THR A 62 -11.11 -0.77 1.18
C THR A 62 -10.85 0.08 -0.06
N LYS A 63 -11.27 1.35 -0.05
CA LYS A 63 -11.06 2.26 -1.19
C LYS A 63 -9.58 2.47 -1.55
N VAL A 64 -8.71 2.49 -0.54
CA VAL A 64 -7.26 2.62 -0.74
C VAL A 64 -6.69 1.33 -1.32
N MET A 65 -7.15 0.17 -0.83
CA MET A 65 -6.72 -1.13 -1.35
C MET A 65 -7.13 -1.30 -2.82
N GLU A 66 -8.35 -0.93 -3.19
CA GLU A 66 -8.82 -0.96 -4.57
C GLU A 66 -7.96 -0.09 -5.50
N GLU A 67 -7.67 1.14 -5.09
CA GLU A 67 -6.87 2.08 -5.87
C GLU A 67 -5.42 1.59 -6.03
N ILE A 68 -4.80 1.09 -4.97
CA ILE A 68 -3.44 0.55 -5.00
C ILE A 68 -3.36 -0.70 -5.89
N ASN A 69 -4.36 -1.58 -5.82
CA ASN A 69 -4.40 -2.78 -6.66
C ASN A 69 -4.54 -2.42 -8.15
N ALA A 70 -5.43 -1.48 -8.48
CA ALA A 70 -5.63 -1.03 -9.85
C ALA A 70 -4.39 -0.32 -10.43
N LEU A 71 -3.68 0.47 -9.62
CA LEU A 71 -2.49 1.21 -10.07
C LEU A 71 -1.20 0.38 -10.02
N GLY A 72 -1.16 -0.63 -9.16
CA GLY A 72 0.00 -1.49 -8.89
C GLY A 72 0.05 -2.78 -9.71
N GLU A 73 -0.97 -3.05 -10.52
CA GLU A 73 -0.97 -4.15 -11.49
C GLU A 73 0.30 -4.08 -12.36
N ASP A 74 0.98 -5.19 -12.64
CA ASP A 74 2.26 -5.26 -13.37
C ASP A 74 3.45 -4.46 -12.80
N VAL A 75 3.34 -3.86 -11.60
CA VAL A 75 4.52 -3.36 -10.88
C VAL A 75 5.23 -4.58 -10.31
N GLY A 76 6.02 -5.20 -11.18
CA GLY A 76 6.85 -6.41 -11.06
C GLY A 76 6.65 -7.27 -9.82
N ASP A 77 6.32 -8.55 -10.03
CA ASP A 77 6.68 -9.61 -9.08
C ASP A 77 8.20 -9.59 -8.91
N ILE A 78 8.68 -8.85 -7.92
CA ILE A 78 10.07 -8.96 -7.50
C ILE A 78 10.16 -10.34 -6.89
N ASP A 79 10.99 -11.21 -7.46
CA ASP A 79 11.28 -12.54 -6.94
C ASP A 79 11.78 -12.41 -5.49
N THR A 80 10.86 -12.35 -4.53
CA THR A 80 11.13 -12.60 -3.14
C THR A 80 11.30 -14.11 -3.03
N PRO A 81 12.48 -14.62 -2.62
CA PRO A 81 12.63 -16.04 -2.39
C PRO A 81 11.68 -16.44 -1.26
N GLY A 82 10.60 -17.14 -1.61
CA GLY A 82 9.72 -17.84 -0.66
C GLY A 82 8.35 -17.23 -0.37
N GLN A 83 7.51 -16.96 -1.37
CA GLN A 83 6.07 -16.76 -1.12
C GLN A 83 5.20 -17.63 -2.04
N SER A 84 4.52 -18.59 -1.41
CA SER A 84 3.49 -19.45 -1.97
C SER A 84 2.37 -18.61 -2.58
N LYS A 85 1.94 -18.96 -3.80
CA LYS A 85 0.75 -18.39 -4.43
C LYS A 85 -0.49 -18.72 -3.59
N GLN A 86 -0.92 -17.83 -2.70
CA GLN A 86 -2.23 -17.97 -2.06
C GLN A 86 -3.29 -17.32 -2.96
N THR A 87 -3.82 -18.14 -3.84
CA THR A 87 -5.07 -17.89 -4.56
C THR A 87 -6.27 -17.88 -3.59
N ASN A 88 -7.26 -17.04 -3.91
CA ASN A 88 -8.62 -16.94 -3.37
C ASN A 88 -8.86 -15.96 -2.23
N ILE A 89 -9.40 -14.80 -2.64
CA ILE A 89 -10.20 -13.92 -1.81
C ILE A 89 -11.53 -14.63 -1.53
N SER A 90 -11.82 -14.91 -0.27
CA SER A 90 -13.18 -15.11 0.22
C SER A 90 -13.42 -14.09 1.35
N PRO A 91 -14.48 -13.28 1.31
CA PRO A 91 -14.77 -12.33 2.37
C PRO A 91 -15.28 -13.11 3.59
N ILE A 92 -14.56 -13.08 4.71
CA ILE A 92 -15.11 -13.54 5.98
C ILE A 92 -16.09 -12.46 6.46
N ILE A 93 -17.36 -12.69 6.15
CA ILE A 93 -18.49 -12.07 6.84
C ILE A 93 -18.48 -12.66 8.25
N SER A 94 -17.97 -11.92 9.24
CA SER A 94 -18.16 -12.28 10.65
C SER A 94 -19.47 -11.71 11.15
N SER A 95 -20.56 -12.35 10.78
CA SER A 95 -21.87 -12.17 11.42
C SER A 95 -22.00 -13.12 12.61
N SER A 96 -22.08 -12.53 13.81
CA SER A 96 -22.87 -12.99 14.99
C SER A 96 -22.28 -14.19 15.77
N VAL A 97 -22.26 -14.30 17.11
CA VAL A 97 -23.07 -13.77 18.23
C VAL A 97 -22.24 -13.91 19.53
N GLY A 98 -22.45 -13.03 20.52
CA GLY A 98 -22.09 -13.32 21.91
C GLY A 98 -22.40 -12.17 22.87
N VAL A 99 -23.69 -11.97 23.17
CA VAL A 99 -24.15 -11.12 24.29
C VAL A 99 -23.65 -11.70 25.61
N VAL A 100 -23.04 -10.86 26.47
CA VAL A 100 -23.24 -10.94 27.92
C VAL A 100 -23.20 -9.52 28.49
N GLU A 101 -24.34 -9.04 28.98
CA GLU A 101 -24.46 -7.90 29.90
C GLU A 101 -23.88 -8.29 31.27
N SER A 102 -23.29 -7.31 31.98
CA SER A 102 -23.84 -6.79 33.25
C SER A 102 -22.78 -6.00 34.03
N GLU A 103 -23.01 -4.68 34.06
CA GLU A 103 -23.01 -3.78 35.22
C GLU A 103 -21.92 -3.91 36.30
N LYS A 104 -21.22 -2.80 36.54
CA LYS A 104 -21.50 -1.97 37.74
C LYS A 104 -20.87 -0.57 37.65
N GLU A 105 -21.73 0.41 37.86
CA GLU A 105 -21.40 1.79 38.22
C GLU A 105 -20.63 1.82 39.54
N GLU A 106 -19.60 2.66 39.63
CA GLU A 106 -19.21 3.25 40.90
C GLU A 106 -18.97 4.75 40.72
N GLN A 107 -19.54 5.49 41.66
CA GLN A 107 -20.06 6.84 41.54
C GLN A 107 -18.98 7.93 41.59
N VAL A 108 -19.27 9.04 40.91
CA VAL A 108 -18.71 10.36 41.21
C VAL A 108 -19.65 11.04 42.22
N SER A 109 -19.17 11.27 43.44
CA SER A 109 -19.16 12.59 44.09
C SER A 109 -18.39 12.59 45.40
#